data_AF-A0A074MUQ1-F1
#
_entry.id   AF-A0A074MUQ1-F1
#
_cell.length_a   1.000
_cell.length_b   1.000
_cell.length_c   1.000
_cell.angle_alpha   90.00
_cell.angle_beta   90.00
_cell.angle_gamma   90.00
#
_symmetry.space_group_name_H-M   'P 1'
#
loop_
_entity.id
_entity.type
_entity.pdbx_description
1 polymer ?
#
loop_
_entity_poly.entity_id
_entity_poly.type
_entity_poly.pdbx_seq_one_letter_code
_entity_poly.pdbx_strand_id
1 'polypeptide(L)'
;MRTVSRPFPIAGTALSSPCPGQRTGRPFRAEDVPSALEDELWDIESATRDPATGHYWLGFENFHAILRYTPGHAPDAMRVLEGEVGWPSNAGAEAMIRLADGRFVVLPEGGDEGLVFASDPVLGASAEPFDFRRPVPGYAATDLAQLPDGRVLLLMRDTVFAIPPFETLIAIGPPPRAGEAWTPRLALRLDPVIPSENYEGLAVRPLEDGRVAVWLMADDNLSVLQRTLLAKLVFDSSAERD
;
A
#
# COMPACT_ATOMS: atom_id res chain seq x y z
N MET A 1 -12.21 -19.69 7.11
CA MET A 1 -11.25 -18.80 6.43
C MET A 1 -11.48 -17.39 6.97
N ARG A 2 -10.52 -16.79 7.69
CA ARG A 2 -10.72 -15.46 8.29
C ARG A 2 -10.56 -14.40 7.21
N THR A 3 -11.59 -13.59 7.02
CA THR A 3 -11.55 -12.39 6.20
C THR A 3 -10.72 -11.35 6.94
N VAL A 4 -9.77 -10.71 6.25
CA VAL A 4 -8.82 -9.77 6.85
C VAL A 4 -9.15 -8.38 6.33
N SER A 5 -9.50 -7.46 7.25
CA SER A 5 -9.61 -6.04 6.95
C SER A 5 -8.21 -5.41 7.00
N ARG A 6 -7.83 -4.75 5.91
CA ARG A 6 -6.62 -3.92 5.81
C ARG A 6 -7.06 -2.44 5.95
N PRO A 7 -6.27 -1.58 6.62
CA PRO A 7 -6.52 -0.13 6.58
C PRO A 7 -6.22 0.42 5.17
N PHE A 8 -6.91 1.50 4.80
CA PHE A 8 -6.67 2.30 3.60
C PHE A 8 -6.33 3.74 3.99
N PRO A 9 -5.32 4.38 3.39
CA PRO A 9 -5.12 5.82 3.47
C PRO A 9 -6.24 6.56 2.72
N ILE A 10 -6.78 7.63 3.33
CA ILE A 10 -7.77 8.56 2.77
C ILE A 10 -7.52 9.93 3.41
N ALA A 11 -7.10 10.93 2.64
CA ALA A 11 -6.89 12.32 3.04
C ALA A 11 -6.12 12.47 4.37
N GLY A 12 -4.92 11.88 4.46
CA GLY A 12 -4.08 11.89 5.67
C GLY A 12 -4.62 11.05 6.84
N THR A 13 -5.61 10.19 6.60
CA THR A 13 -6.23 9.34 7.62
C THR A 13 -6.19 7.87 7.19
N ALA A 14 -5.85 6.95 8.10
CA ALA A 14 -6.11 5.52 7.84
C ALA A 14 -7.52 5.10 8.30
N LEU A 15 -8.33 4.62 7.36
CA LEU A 15 -9.64 4.02 7.63
C LEU A 15 -9.56 2.51 7.44
N SER A 16 -10.00 1.74 8.44
CA SER A 16 -10.26 0.32 8.23
C SER A 16 -11.76 0.07 8.18
N SER A 17 -12.19 -0.66 7.15
CA SER A 17 -13.56 -1.14 7.02
C SER A 17 -13.59 -2.67 7.11
N PRO A 18 -14.61 -3.27 7.75
CA PRO A 18 -14.84 -4.70 7.60
C PRO A 18 -15.04 -5.02 6.11
N CYS A 19 -14.53 -6.16 5.65
CA CYS A 19 -14.74 -6.56 4.25
C CYS A 19 -16.23 -6.54 3.91
N PRO A 20 -16.63 -6.04 2.72
CA PRO A 20 -18.01 -6.09 2.26
C PRO A 20 -18.58 -7.51 2.41
N GLY A 21 -19.60 -7.67 3.26
CA GLY A 21 -20.22 -8.95 3.60
C GLY A 21 -20.02 -9.41 5.06
N GLN A 22 -19.15 -8.77 5.85
CA GLN A 22 -19.05 -9.02 7.29
C GLN A 22 -19.81 -7.96 8.10
N ARG A 23 -20.77 -8.39 8.92
CA ARG A 23 -21.60 -7.52 9.78
C ARG A 23 -20.94 -7.14 11.12
N THR A 24 -19.72 -7.61 11.39
CA THR A 24 -19.06 -7.44 12.69
C THR A 24 -17.79 -6.61 12.55
N GLY A 25 -17.80 -5.43 13.13
CA GLY A 25 -16.69 -4.47 13.15
C GLY A 25 -17.22 -3.07 12.87
N ARG A 26 -17.01 -2.13 13.80
CA ARG A 26 -17.21 -0.71 13.50
C ARG A 26 -16.00 -0.23 12.69
N PRO A 27 -16.19 0.54 11.61
CA PRO A 27 -15.07 1.25 11.00
C PRO A 27 -14.44 2.15 12.06
N PHE A 28 -13.11 2.20 12.07
CA PHE A 28 -12.36 3.09 12.94
C PHE A 28 -11.45 3.97 12.09
N ARG A 29 -11.20 5.16 12.61
CA ARG A 29 -10.32 6.17 12.07
C ARG A 29 -9.06 6.17 12.93
N ALA A 30 -7.90 5.88 12.36
CA ALA A 30 -6.64 6.01 13.11
C ALA A 30 -6.18 7.47 13.01
N GLU A 31 -6.28 8.21 14.11
CA GLU A 31 -5.84 9.62 14.18
C GLU A 31 -4.97 9.92 15.41
N ASP A 32 -4.56 8.91 16.18
CA ASP A 32 -3.77 9.15 17.40
C ASP A 32 -2.27 9.02 17.08
N VAL A 33 -1.73 10.04 16.43
CA VAL A 33 -0.28 10.28 16.42
C VAL A 33 0.12 10.75 17.82
N PRO A 34 1.26 10.32 18.41
CA PRO A 34 1.70 10.88 19.68
C PRO A 34 1.74 12.41 19.61
N SER A 35 1.15 13.11 20.59
CA SER A 35 0.96 14.57 20.56
C SER A 35 2.22 15.42 20.35
N ALA A 36 3.40 14.84 20.55
CA ALA A 36 4.68 15.48 20.27
C ALA A 36 5.05 15.51 18.76
N LEU A 37 4.33 14.75 17.93
CA LEU A 37 4.57 14.55 16.50
C LEU A 37 3.33 14.84 15.64
N GLU A 38 2.24 15.35 16.24
CA GLU A 38 0.97 15.64 15.55
C GLU A 38 1.14 16.70 14.44
N ASP A 39 1.95 17.73 14.67
CA ASP A 39 2.27 18.76 13.67
C ASP A 39 3.22 18.23 12.55
N GLU A 40 3.77 17.04 12.74
CA GLU A 40 4.86 16.46 11.94
C GLU A 40 4.37 15.27 11.06
N LEU A 41 3.48 14.43 11.58
CA LEU A 41 3.02 13.19 10.93
C LEU A 41 1.54 13.27 10.55
N TRP A 42 1.20 14.03 9.51
CA TRP A 42 -0.19 14.25 9.11
C TRP A 42 -0.59 13.55 7.80
N ASP A 43 0.36 13.19 6.93
CA ASP A 43 0.04 12.53 5.67
C ASP A 43 0.39 11.03 5.72
N ILE A 44 -0.66 10.20 5.67
CA ILE A 44 -0.56 8.73 5.72
C ILE A 44 -0.64 8.23 4.28
N GLU A 45 0.46 7.66 3.81
CA GLU A 45 0.57 7.22 2.40
C GLU A 45 0.38 5.72 2.24
N SER A 46 0.68 4.94 3.29
CA SER A 46 0.55 3.49 3.22
C SER A 46 0.13 2.86 4.52
N ALA A 47 -0.47 1.67 4.41
CA ALA A 47 -0.88 0.90 5.56
C ALA A 47 -0.68 -0.60 5.34
N THR A 48 -0.23 -1.31 6.37
CA THR A 48 -0.24 -2.78 6.37
C THR A 48 -0.62 -3.34 7.73
N ARG A 49 -1.00 -4.62 7.78
CA ARG A 49 -1.54 -5.25 9.00
C ARG A 49 -1.07 -6.69 9.14
N ASP A 50 -0.77 -7.08 10.37
CA ASP A 50 -0.54 -8.47 10.72
C ASP A 50 -1.90 -9.10 11.12
N PRO A 51 -2.42 -10.07 10.34
CA PRO A 51 -3.68 -10.73 10.67
C PRO A 51 -3.61 -11.57 11.95
N ALA A 52 -2.43 -12.04 12.36
CA ALA A 52 -2.26 -12.91 13.52
C ALA A 52 -2.33 -12.14 14.84
N THR A 53 -1.61 -11.03 14.94
CA THR A 53 -1.53 -10.20 16.15
C THR A 53 -2.55 -9.07 16.15
N GLY A 54 -2.89 -8.55 14.97
CA GLY A 54 -3.73 -7.38 14.79
C GLY A 54 -2.99 -6.04 14.86
N HIS A 55 -1.67 -6.06 15.02
CA HIS A 55 -0.84 -4.87 14.85
C HIS A 55 -0.95 -4.37 13.41
N TYR A 56 -0.87 -3.06 13.23
CA TYR A 56 -0.81 -2.43 11.92
C TYR A 56 0.26 -1.36 11.89
N TRP A 57 0.76 -1.06 10.69
CA TRP A 57 1.80 -0.07 10.45
C TRP A 57 1.28 0.91 9.43
N LEU A 58 1.58 2.19 9.67
CA LEU A 58 1.28 3.30 8.78
C LEU A 58 2.58 3.94 8.33
N GLY A 59 2.70 4.22 7.03
CA GLY A 59 3.79 4.99 6.44
C GLY A 59 3.40 6.46 6.28
N PHE A 60 4.34 7.38 6.46
CA PHE A 60 4.10 8.82 6.42
C PHE A 60 5.06 9.54 5.46
N GLU A 61 4.56 10.57 4.76
CA GLU A 61 5.29 11.35 3.75
C GLU A 61 6.47 12.14 4.36
N ASN A 62 6.18 13.00 5.33
CA ASN A 62 7.10 14.07 5.77
C ASN A 62 8.40 13.60 6.46
N PHE A 63 8.48 12.36 6.93
CA PHE A 63 9.60 11.86 7.75
C PHE A 63 10.14 10.50 7.30
N HIS A 64 9.70 10.00 6.14
CA HIS A 64 9.94 8.61 5.72
C HIS A 64 9.65 7.63 6.86
N ALA A 65 8.60 7.90 7.62
CA ALA A 65 8.38 7.27 8.91
C ALA A 65 7.42 6.09 8.78
N ILE A 66 7.68 5.06 9.59
CA ILE A 66 6.78 3.93 9.79
C ILE A 66 6.39 3.91 11.27
N LEU A 67 5.10 4.05 11.55
CA LEU A 67 4.55 3.99 12.90
C LEU A 67 3.69 2.73 13.04
N ARG A 68 4.04 1.90 14.02
CA ARG A 68 3.28 0.71 14.42
C ARG A 68 2.24 1.07 15.46
N TYR A 69 1.07 0.51 15.29
CA TYR A 69 -0.06 0.59 16.21
C TYR A 69 -0.44 -0.79 16.72
N THR A 70 -0.87 -0.82 17.98
CA THR A 70 -1.45 -2.01 18.62
C THR A 70 -2.85 -2.30 18.05
N PRO A 71 -3.42 -3.50 18.29
CA PRO A 71 -4.80 -3.80 17.92
C PRO A 71 -5.84 -2.91 18.63
N GLY A 72 -5.45 -2.26 19.73
CA GLY A 72 -6.25 -1.28 20.46
C GLY A 72 -6.10 0.16 19.96
N HIS A 73 -5.49 0.37 18.79
CA HIS A 73 -5.30 1.68 18.14
C HIS A 73 -4.34 2.65 18.84
N ALA A 74 -3.59 2.18 19.84
CA ALA A 74 -2.54 2.98 20.44
C ALA A 74 -1.23 2.88 19.63
N PRO A 75 -0.52 3.99 19.39
CA PRO A 75 0.83 3.96 18.84
C PRO A 75 1.76 3.19 19.79
N ASP A 76 2.65 2.40 19.21
CA ASP A 76 3.47 1.42 19.93
C ASP A 76 4.97 1.68 19.72
N ALA A 77 5.41 1.79 18.46
CA ALA A 77 6.80 2.03 18.11
C ALA A 77 6.91 2.68 16.72
N MET A 78 7.93 3.52 16.53
CA MET A 78 8.16 4.26 15.30
C MET A 78 9.58 4.06 14.81
N ARG A 79 9.75 4.13 13.49
CA ARG A 79 11.05 4.28 12.84
C ARG A 79 10.98 5.40 11.83
N VAL A 80 11.96 6.28 11.88
CA VAL A 80 12.24 7.29 10.85
C VAL A 80 13.31 6.69 9.94
N LEU A 81 13.05 6.65 8.63
CA LEU A 81 14.01 6.14 7.65
C LEU A 81 14.91 7.26 7.08
N GLU A 82 14.63 8.52 7.41
CA GLU A 82 15.48 9.64 7.03
C GLU A 82 16.94 9.40 7.45
N GLY A 83 17.87 9.56 6.49
CA GLY A 83 19.29 9.27 6.69
C GLY A 83 19.69 7.79 6.54
N GLU A 84 18.74 6.86 6.42
CA GLU A 84 18.99 5.46 6.01
C GLU A 84 18.80 5.23 4.51
N VAL A 85 18.05 6.11 3.82
CA VAL A 85 17.65 5.96 2.42
C VAL A 85 18.05 7.14 1.55
N GLY A 86 18.17 6.91 0.23
CA GLY A 86 18.41 7.95 -0.77
C GLY A 86 17.14 8.58 -1.36
N TRP A 87 16.00 8.52 -0.66
CA TRP A 87 14.70 8.94 -1.19
C TRP A 87 14.58 10.46 -1.29
N PRO A 88 13.74 10.99 -2.22
CA PRO A 88 13.42 12.41 -2.24
C PRO A 88 12.89 12.89 -0.89
N SER A 89 13.26 14.12 -0.50
CA SER A 89 12.86 14.71 0.78
C SER A 89 11.34 14.93 0.90
N ASN A 90 10.63 14.90 -0.21
CA ASN A 90 9.18 15.09 -0.32
C ASN A 90 8.46 13.82 -0.77
N ALA A 91 9.07 12.65 -0.61
CA ALA A 91 8.44 11.37 -0.90
C ALA A 91 8.23 10.61 0.41
N GLY A 92 7.16 9.84 0.55
CA GLY A 92 6.90 9.01 1.72
C GLY A 92 7.28 7.55 1.57
N ALA A 93 6.95 6.78 2.61
CA ALA A 93 6.76 5.34 2.47
C ALA A 93 5.44 5.06 1.74
N GLU A 94 5.36 5.41 0.45
CA GLU A 94 4.13 5.43 -0.37
C GLU A 94 3.44 4.08 -0.50
N ALA A 95 4.22 3.02 -0.62
CA ALA A 95 3.65 1.69 -0.75
C ALA A 95 4.34 0.74 0.21
N MET A 96 3.57 0.17 1.15
CA MET A 96 4.09 -0.73 2.17
C MET A 96 3.24 -1.98 2.29
N ILE A 97 3.91 -3.14 2.36
CA ILE A 97 3.26 -4.41 2.66
C ILE A 97 4.09 -5.29 3.60
N ARG A 98 3.42 -5.89 4.58
CA ARG A 98 3.91 -7.07 5.29
C ARG A 98 3.54 -8.33 4.51
N LEU A 99 4.55 -9.06 4.05
CA LEU A 99 4.39 -10.33 3.35
C LEU A 99 3.95 -11.46 4.32
N ALA A 100 3.40 -12.53 3.76
CA ALA A 100 2.96 -13.71 4.50
C ALA A 100 4.10 -14.39 5.28
N ASP A 101 5.34 -14.28 4.82
CA ASP A 101 6.53 -14.80 5.50
C ASP A 101 7.05 -13.88 6.62
N GLY A 102 6.42 -12.72 6.84
CA GLY A 102 6.77 -11.76 7.89
C GLY A 102 7.74 -10.67 7.45
N ARG A 103 8.30 -10.74 6.24
CA ARG A 103 9.10 -9.64 5.68
C ARG A 103 8.23 -8.43 5.39
N PHE A 104 8.84 -7.25 5.35
CA PHE A 104 8.19 -6.03 4.90
C PHE A 104 8.84 -5.55 3.61
N VAL A 105 8.03 -4.96 2.74
CA VAL A 105 8.47 -4.28 1.52
C VAL A 105 7.95 -2.85 1.60
N VAL A 106 8.82 -1.89 1.33
CA VAL A 106 8.48 -0.46 1.28
C VAL A 106 9.03 0.15 -0.01
N LEU A 107 8.25 0.96 -0.70
CA LEU A 107 8.64 1.73 -1.88
C LEU A 107 8.35 3.21 -1.65
N PRO A 108 9.23 4.11 -2.13
CA PRO A 108 9.01 5.54 -2.10
C PRO A 108 8.19 6.05 -3.29
N GLU A 109 7.77 7.30 -3.19
CA GLU A 109 7.27 8.07 -4.33
C GLU A 109 8.44 8.37 -5.27
N GLY A 110 8.25 8.15 -6.57
CA GLY A 110 9.20 8.60 -7.59
C GLY A 110 10.63 8.02 -7.54
N GLY A 111 11.01 7.22 -6.53
CA GLY A 111 12.36 6.67 -6.34
C GLY A 111 12.52 5.23 -6.87
N ASP A 112 13.73 4.89 -7.33
CA ASP A 112 14.09 3.55 -7.84
C ASP A 112 14.68 2.63 -6.74
N GLU A 113 14.83 3.11 -5.50
CA GLU A 113 15.32 2.31 -4.38
C GLU A 113 14.17 1.89 -3.47
N GLY A 114 13.86 0.61 -3.41
CA GLY A 114 12.92 0.05 -2.44
C GLY A 114 13.63 -0.61 -1.27
N LEU A 115 12.91 -0.90 -0.18
CA LEU A 115 13.44 -1.59 0.99
C LEU A 115 12.75 -2.93 1.23
N VAL A 116 13.53 -3.94 1.57
CA VAL A 116 13.07 -5.16 2.23
C VAL A 116 13.54 -5.14 3.67
N PHE A 117 12.65 -5.47 4.61
CA PHE A 117 13.00 -5.78 5.99
C PHE A 117 12.74 -7.26 6.24
N ALA A 118 13.68 -7.94 6.89
CA ALA A 118 13.54 -9.36 7.22
C ALA A 118 12.40 -9.64 8.22
N SER A 119 12.00 -8.62 8.99
CA SER A 119 10.92 -8.67 9.97
C SER A 119 10.38 -7.26 10.23
N ASP A 120 9.70 -7.04 11.35
CA ASP A 120 9.09 -5.75 11.71
C ASP A 120 10.10 -4.58 11.65
N PRO A 121 9.89 -3.57 10.79
CA PRO A 121 10.84 -2.48 10.59
C PRO A 121 11.04 -1.63 11.84
N VAL A 122 10.04 -1.52 12.73
CA VAL A 122 10.14 -0.68 13.94
C VAL A 122 10.77 -1.40 15.12
N LEU A 123 11.14 -2.68 14.96
CA LEU A 123 11.84 -3.48 15.97
C LEU A 123 13.32 -3.72 15.63
N GLY A 124 13.92 -2.84 14.81
CA GLY A 124 15.36 -2.86 14.52
C GLY A 124 15.79 -3.83 13.42
N ALA A 125 14.86 -4.34 12.60
CA ALA A 125 15.22 -5.08 11.39
C ALA A 125 16.01 -4.20 10.43
N SER A 126 17.09 -4.70 9.81
CA SER A 126 17.86 -3.89 8.83
C SER A 126 17.00 -3.48 7.63
N ALA A 127 17.15 -2.22 7.19
CA ALA A 127 16.63 -1.75 5.92
C ALA A 127 17.57 -2.24 4.80
N GLU A 128 17.15 -3.24 4.03
CA GLU A 128 17.96 -3.80 2.95
C GLU A 128 17.45 -3.31 1.59
N PRO A 129 18.25 -2.55 0.82
CA PRO A 129 17.78 -1.95 -0.42
C PRO A 129 17.63 -2.98 -1.54
N PHE A 130 16.71 -2.72 -2.45
CA PHE A 130 16.58 -3.39 -3.74
C PHE A 130 16.31 -2.36 -4.85
N ASP A 131 16.65 -2.73 -6.08
CA ASP A 131 16.56 -1.83 -7.23
C ASP A 131 15.19 -2.00 -7.93
N PHE A 132 14.28 -1.06 -7.71
CA PHE A 132 12.95 -1.06 -8.28
C PHE A 132 12.96 -0.58 -9.74
N ARG A 133 12.74 -1.51 -10.66
CA ARG A 133 12.62 -1.26 -12.09
C ARG A 133 11.14 -1.15 -12.47
N ARG A 134 10.65 0.08 -12.60
CA ARG A 134 9.27 0.39 -12.99
C ARG A 134 8.89 -0.28 -14.31
N PRO A 135 7.71 -0.92 -14.40
CA PRO A 135 7.23 -1.51 -15.65
C PRO A 135 6.89 -0.48 -16.72
N VAL A 136 6.48 0.72 -16.30
CA VAL A 136 6.12 1.84 -17.17
C VAL A 136 6.75 3.11 -16.59
N PRO A 137 7.56 3.86 -17.37
CA PRO A 137 8.11 5.14 -16.94
C PRO A 137 7.00 6.15 -16.60
N GLY A 138 7.26 7.05 -15.64
CA GLY A 138 6.31 8.09 -15.20
C GLY A 138 5.39 7.67 -14.05
N TYR A 139 5.14 6.37 -13.88
CA TYR A 139 4.23 5.88 -12.85
C TYR A 139 4.96 5.71 -11.50
N ALA A 140 4.43 6.32 -10.44
CA ALA A 140 4.85 6.14 -9.05
C ALA A 140 4.06 5.01 -8.38
N ALA A 141 4.66 4.34 -7.39
CA ALA A 141 3.98 3.31 -6.60
C ALA A 141 3.01 3.98 -5.61
N THR A 142 1.81 3.44 -5.44
CA THR A 142 0.82 3.96 -4.47
C THR A 142 0.31 2.91 -3.48
N ASP A 143 0.33 1.61 -3.81
CA ASP A 143 0.10 0.54 -2.82
C ASP A 143 0.61 -0.82 -3.32
N LEU A 144 0.79 -1.77 -2.40
CA LEU A 144 1.20 -3.15 -2.63
C LEU A 144 0.21 -4.12 -1.98
N ALA A 145 -0.15 -5.22 -2.64
CA ALA A 145 -0.96 -6.29 -2.05
C ALA A 145 -0.45 -7.68 -2.45
N GLN A 146 -0.37 -8.63 -1.52
CA GLN A 146 0.15 -9.98 -1.81
C GLN A 146 -0.98 -10.94 -2.16
N LEU A 147 -0.90 -11.55 -3.33
CA LEU A 147 -1.78 -12.62 -3.79
C LEU A 147 -1.58 -13.91 -2.99
N PRO A 148 -2.58 -14.81 -2.96
CA PRO A 148 -2.50 -16.07 -2.23
C PRO A 148 -1.39 -17.02 -2.70
N ASP A 149 -0.94 -16.86 -3.95
CA ASP A 149 0.16 -17.63 -4.54
C ASP A 149 1.55 -17.01 -4.24
N GLY A 150 1.59 -15.94 -3.44
CA GLY A 150 2.81 -15.28 -3.00
C GLY A 150 3.28 -14.13 -3.88
N ARG A 151 2.72 -13.96 -5.08
CA ARG A 151 3.03 -12.80 -5.93
C ARG A 151 2.54 -11.50 -5.31
N VAL A 152 3.15 -10.40 -5.69
CA VAL A 152 2.81 -9.06 -5.22
C VAL A 152 2.18 -8.29 -6.37
N LEU A 153 0.98 -7.78 -6.15
CA LEU A 153 0.38 -6.72 -6.93
C LEU A 153 0.93 -5.38 -6.49
N LEU A 154 1.20 -4.52 -7.45
CA LEU A 154 1.67 -3.15 -7.26
C LEU A 154 0.69 -2.22 -7.98
N LEU A 155 0.05 -1.33 -7.22
CA LEU A 155 -0.74 -0.23 -7.75
C LEU A 155 0.20 0.94 -8.06
N MET A 156 0.04 1.52 -9.24
CA MET A 156 0.85 2.65 -9.67
C MET A 156 0.00 3.70 -10.37
N ARG A 157 0.41 4.96 -10.23
CA ARG A 157 -0.29 6.13 -10.76
C ARG A 157 0.69 7.08 -11.46
N ASP A 158 0.24 7.73 -12.52
CA ASP A 158 0.91 8.86 -13.15
C ASP A 158 -0.01 10.08 -13.13
N THR A 159 0.57 11.28 -13.03
CA THR A 159 -0.17 12.54 -13.10
C THR A 159 -0.14 13.08 -14.53
N VAL A 160 -1.31 13.19 -15.14
CA VAL A 160 -1.48 13.54 -16.56
C VAL A 160 -2.35 14.78 -16.75
N PHE A 161 -2.33 15.34 -17.96
CA PHE A 161 -3.22 16.44 -18.34
C PHE A 161 -4.64 15.93 -18.67
N ALA A 162 -5.40 15.57 -17.63
CA ALA A 162 -6.78 15.07 -17.70
C ALA A 162 -7.62 15.55 -16.50
N ILE A 163 -8.92 15.22 -16.48
CA ILE A 163 -9.80 15.47 -15.32
C ILE A 163 -10.56 14.17 -14.98
N PRO A 164 -10.32 13.55 -13.81
CA PRO A 164 -9.24 13.86 -12.87
C PRO A 164 -7.85 13.57 -13.50
N PRO A 165 -6.76 14.18 -12.99
CA PRO A 165 -5.46 14.21 -13.67
C PRO A 165 -4.63 12.94 -13.46
N PHE A 166 -5.23 11.75 -13.55
CA PHE A 166 -4.54 10.50 -13.22
C PHE A 166 -4.75 9.42 -14.26
N GLU A 167 -3.68 8.68 -14.52
CA GLU A 167 -3.72 7.34 -15.12
C GLU A 167 -3.27 6.31 -14.08
N THR A 168 -3.85 5.11 -14.11
CA THR A 168 -3.55 4.08 -13.10
C THR A 168 -3.33 2.73 -13.74
N LEU A 169 -2.38 1.97 -13.21
CA LEU A 169 -2.11 0.61 -13.61
C LEU A 169 -1.85 -0.31 -12.42
N ILE A 170 -2.03 -1.60 -12.65
CA ILE A 170 -1.60 -2.67 -11.76
C ILE A 170 -0.44 -3.39 -12.45
N ALA A 171 0.65 -3.57 -11.72
CA ALA A 171 1.74 -4.47 -12.05
C ALA A 171 1.75 -5.69 -11.12
N ILE A 172 2.45 -6.74 -11.53
CA ILE A 172 2.53 -8.01 -10.79
C ILE A 172 3.91 -8.63 -10.91
N GLY A 173 4.43 -9.19 -9.81
CA GLY A 173 5.71 -9.89 -9.81
C GLY A 173 5.89 -10.81 -8.60
N PRO A 174 7.00 -11.57 -8.52
CA PRO A 174 7.40 -12.20 -7.27
C PRO A 174 7.72 -11.11 -6.22
N PRO A 175 7.78 -11.43 -4.91
CA PRO A 175 8.25 -10.47 -3.92
C PRO A 175 9.70 -10.02 -4.20
N PRO A 176 10.06 -8.75 -3.96
CA PRO A 176 11.43 -8.29 -4.08
C PRO A 176 12.37 -8.99 -3.08
N ARG A 177 13.67 -8.90 -3.38
CA ARG A 177 14.76 -9.42 -2.57
C ARG A 177 15.83 -8.36 -2.44
N ALA A 178 16.45 -8.29 -1.26
CA ALA A 178 17.56 -7.40 -0.99
C ALA A 178 18.70 -7.58 -2.01
N GLY A 179 19.25 -6.46 -2.48
CA GLY A 179 20.37 -6.41 -3.43
C GLY A 179 20.04 -6.84 -4.86
N GLU A 180 18.79 -7.22 -5.16
CA GLU A 180 18.36 -7.64 -6.49
C GLU A 180 17.56 -6.54 -7.20
N ALA A 181 17.54 -6.59 -8.53
CA ALA A 181 16.60 -5.81 -9.32
C ALA A 181 15.20 -6.44 -9.23
N TRP A 182 14.20 -5.65 -8.88
CA TRP A 182 12.81 -6.04 -8.87
C TRP A 182 12.07 -5.43 -10.06
N THR A 183 11.62 -6.27 -10.98
CA THR A 183 11.00 -5.86 -12.24
C THR A 183 9.59 -6.48 -12.37
N PRO A 184 8.59 -5.95 -11.64
CA PRO A 184 7.21 -6.41 -11.82
C PRO A 184 6.74 -6.10 -13.25
N ARG A 185 5.91 -6.95 -13.83
CA ARG A 185 5.36 -6.75 -15.17
C ARG A 185 4.03 -6.01 -15.11
N LEU A 186 3.73 -5.19 -16.11
CA LEU A 186 2.40 -4.63 -16.29
C LEU A 186 1.36 -5.77 -16.36
N ALA A 187 0.32 -5.69 -15.53
CA ALA A 187 -0.79 -6.64 -15.50
C ALA A 187 -2.04 -6.05 -16.14
N LEU A 188 -2.38 -4.80 -15.79
CA LEU A 188 -3.60 -4.15 -16.25
C LEU A 188 -3.44 -2.63 -16.24
N ARG A 189 -3.84 -1.94 -17.31
CA ARG A 189 -4.16 -0.51 -17.25
C ARG A 189 -5.61 -0.36 -16.81
N LEU A 190 -5.87 0.47 -15.80
CA LEU A 190 -7.17 0.58 -15.16
C LEU A 190 -8.10 1.56 -15.89
N ASP A 191 -7.56 2.58 -16.53
CA ASP A 191 -8.33 3.64 -17.20
C ASP A 191 -9.34 3.14 -18.26
N PRO A 192 -9.08 2.06 -19.02
CA PRO A 192 -10.06 1.50 -19.94
C PRO A 192 -11.14 0.63 -19.26
N VAL A 193 -10.99 0.32 -17.96
CA VAL A 193 -11.79 -0.70 -17.24
C VAL A 193 -12.67 -0.06 -16.17
N ILE A 194 -12.15 0.93 -15.45
CA ILE A 194 -12.84 1.66 -14.38
C ILE A 194 -12.59 3.17 -14.58
N PRO A 195 -13.45 4.06 -14.04
CA PRO A 195 -13.22 5.49 -14.14
C PRO A 195 -11.85 5.88 -13.60
N SER A 196 -11.08 6.65 -14.37
CA SER A 196 -9.85 7.28 -13.91
C SER A 196 -10.12 8.13 -12.67
N GLU A 197 -9.30 7.95 -11.64
CA GLU A 197 -9.39 8.61 -10.35
C GLU A 197 -8.07 8.40 -9.58
N ASN A 198 -7.90 9.08 -8.44
CA ASN A 198 -6.73 8.94 -7.60
C ASN A 198 -6.69 7.62 -6.81
N TYR A 199 -6.45 6.49 -7.45
CA TYR A 199 -6.37 5.19 -6.76
C TYR A 199 -5.06 5.03 -5.96
N GLU A 200 -5.21 4.95 -4.64
CA GLU A 200 -4.10 4.85 -3.67
C GLU A 200 -4.27 3.68 -2.69
N GLY A 201 -5.42 3.01 -2.72
CA GLY A 201 -5.66 1.82 -1.90
C GLY A 201 -5.75 0.53 -2.70
N LEU A 202 -5.08 -0.52 -2.25
CA LEU A 202 -5.17 -1.87 -2.81
C LEU A 202 -5.37 -2.93 -1.72
N ALA A 203 -6.40 -3.77 -1.88
CA ALA A 203 -6.59 -4.95 -1.04
C ALA A 203 -7.00 -6.16 -1.84
N VAL A 204 -6.57 -7.34 -1.41
CA VAL A 204 -6.92 -8.61 -2.07
C VAL A 204 -7.64 -9.55 -1.12
N ARG A 205 -8.59 -10.31 -1.66
CA ARG A 205 -9.33 -11.33 -0.92
C ARG A 205 -9.55 -12.58 -1.78
N PRO A 206 -9.09 -13.76 -1.33
CA PRO A 206 -9.45 -15.03 -1.97
C PRO A 206 -10.98 -15.20 -2.04
N LEU A 207 -11.46 -15.74 -3.15
CA LEU A 207 -12.82 -16.19 -3.36
C LEU A 207 -12.90 -17.72 -3.21
N GLU A 208 -14.11 -18.23 -2.96
CA GLU A 208 -14.33 -19.67 -2.74
C GLU A 208 -14.02 -20.52 -3.97
N ASP A 209 -14.08 -19.92 -5.16
CA ASP A 209 -13.82 -20.55 -6.45
C ASP A 209 -12.35 -20.46 -6.89
N GLY A 210 -11.44 -20.03 -6.00
CA GLY A 210 -10.00 -19.91 -6.28
C GLY A 210 -9.59 -18.62 -7.00
N ARG A 211 -10.55 -17.77 -7.43
CA ARG A 211 -10.26 -16.43 -7.93
C ARG A 211 -9.94 -15.48 -6.77
N VAL A 212 -9.47 -14.28 -7.09
CA VAL A 212 -9.12 -13.26 -6.09
C VAL A 212 -9.92 -11.99 -6.38
N ALA A 213 -10.66 -11.48 -5.41
CA ALA A 213 -11.21 -10.13 -5.49
C ALA A 213 -10.09 -9.13 -5.20
N VAL A 214 -9.88 -8.20 -6.11
CA VAL A 214 -8.95 -7.07 -5.97
C VAL A 214 -9.79 -5.82 -5.78
N TRP A 215 -9.67 -5.19 -4.62
CA TRP A 215 -10.35 -3.95 -4.26
C TRP A 215 -9.40 -2.79 -4.44
N LEU A 216 -9.88 -1.74 -5.10
CA LEU A 216 -9.17 -0.49 -5.26
C LEU A 216 -9.96 0.64 -4.62
N MET A 217 -9.28 1.50 -3.88
CA MET A 217 -9.87 2.68 -3.28
C MET A 217 -9.23 3.91 -3.89
N ALA A 218 -10.06 4.85 -4.34
CA ALA A 218 -9.59 6.17 -4.73
C ALA A 218 -9.78 7.16 -3.59
N ASP A 219 -8.76 7.99 -3.37
CA ASP A 219 -8.83 9.14 -2.49
C ASP A 219 -9.41 10.34 -3.27
N ASP A 220 -10.10 11.23 -2.56
CA ASP A 220 -10.52 12.51 -3.12
C ASP A 220 -9.59 13.66 -2.74
N ASN A 221 -8.57 13.44 -1.89
CA ASN A 221 -7.64 14.45 -1.37
C ASN A 221 -8.36 15.76 -0.94
N LEU A 222 -9.61 15.65 -0.46
CA LEU A 222 -10.48 16.78 -0.14
C LEU A 222 -10.74 17.76 -1.33
N SER A 223 -10.51 17.31 -2.56
CA SER A 223 -10.68 18.03 -3.81
C SER A 223 -12.09 17.87 -4.37
N VAL A 224 -12.69 18.97 -4.83
CA VAL A 224 -14.01 18.94 -5.51
C VAL A 224 -13.97 18.28 -6.90
N LEU A 225 -12.78 18.01 -7.44
CA LEU A 225 -12.58 17.40 -8.76
C LEU A 225 -12.28 15.90 -8.70
N GLN A 226 -12.01 15.37 -7.51
CA GLN A 226 -11.73 13.96 -7.28
C GLN A 226 -12.90 13.33 -6.50
N ARG A 227 -12.98 12.00 -6.51
CA ARG A 227 -14.07 11.25 -5.85
C ARG A 227 -13.51 10.10 -5.05
N THR A 228 -14.08 9.91 -3.86
CA THR A 228 -13.95 8.66 -3.13
C THR A 228 -14.68 7.52 -3.89
N LEU A 229 -13.94 6.64 -4.56
CA LEU A 229 -14.48 5.49 -5.30
C LEU A 229 -13.96 4.17 -4.73
N LEU A 230 -14.83 3.16 -4.66
CA LEU A 230 -14.45 1.78 -4.36
C LEU A 230 -14.72 0.89 -5.57
N ALA A 231 -13.67 0.39 -6.21
CA ALA A 231 -13.76 -0.53 -7.34
C ALA A 231 -13.41 -1.96 -6.91
N LYS A 232 -14.05 -2.94 -7.56
CA LYS A 232 -13.76 -4.36 -7.36
C LYS A 232 -13.50 -5.02 -8.70
N LEU A 233 -12.30 -5.57 -8.86
CA LEU A 233 -11.93 -6.44 -9.97
C LEU A 233 -11.86 -7.89 -9.48
N VAL A 234 -11.94 -8.84 -10.42
CA VAL A 234 -11.73 -10.26 -10.15
C VAL A 234 -10.52 -10.73 -10.94
N PHE A 235 -9.48 -11.14 -10.22
CA PHE A 235 -8.28 -11.72 -10.78
C PHE A 235 -8.40 -13.24 -10.82
N ASP A 236 -8.16 -13.82 -12.00
CA ASP A 236 -8.15 -15.26 -12.22
C ASP A 236 -6.72 -15.71 -12.54
N SER A 237 -6.07 -16.35 -11.57
CA SER A 237 -4.70 -16.83 -11.70
C SER A 237 -4.55 -18.02 -12.67
N SER A 238 -5.66 -18.67 -13.05
CA SER A 238 -5.63 -19.79 -14.00
C SER A 238 -5.47 -19.32 -15.45
N ALA A 239 -5.90 -18.10 -15.76
CA ALA A 239 -5.83 -17.52 -17.10
C ALA A 239 -4.41 -17.18 -17.57
N GLU A 240 -3.40 -17.29 -16.70
CA GLU A 240 -1.99 -17.04 -17.03
C GLU A 240 -1.17 -18.32 -17.29
N ARG A 241 -1.81 -19.50 -17.26
CA ARG A 241 -1.13 -20.80 -17.46
C ARG A 241 -1.17 -21.34 -18.89
N ASP A 242 -1.71 -20.56 -19.83
CA ASP A 242 -1.78 -20.89 -21.27
C ASP A 242 -0.77 -20.10 -22.10
#